data_AF-A0A969N114-F1
#
_entry.id   AF-A0A969N114-F1
#
_cell.length_a   1.000
_cell.length_b   1.000
_cell.length_c   1.000
_cell.angle_alpha   90.00
_cell.angle_beta   90.00
_cell.angle_gamma   90.00
#
_symmetry.space_group_name_H-M   'P 1'
#
loop_
_entity.id
_entity.type
_entity.pdbx_description
1 polymer ?
#
loop_
_entity_poly.entity_id
_entity_poly.type
_entity_poly.pdbx_seq_one_letter_code
_entity_poly.pdbx_strand_id
1 'polypeptide(L)'
;MMAGVRKAQEIFAASPMAPHQGKPILPDRQLDSDRDVEEYVRSTSDGWWHPVGMCRMGTDPLAVVDPSLRVHGVEGLRVADASVMPTVPRCHTMAPTIMIGEKAADLILEQVFHRSKSIAAASRFR
;
A
#
# COMPACT_ATOMS: atom_id res chain seq x y z
N MET A 1 -0.77 -17.08 -4.53
CA MET A 1 -0.41 -17.12 -5.96
C MET A 1 -0.97 -18.34 -6.68
N MET A 2 -0.56 -19.56 -6.33
CA MET A 2 -1.07 -20.82 -6.89
C MET A 2 -2.60 -20.88 -7.06
N ALA A 3 -3.34 -20.63 -5.98
CA ALA A 3 -4.80 -20.60 -5.99
C ALA A 3 -5.37 -19.54 -6.95
N GLY A 4 -4.68 -18.41 -7.14
CA GLY A 4 -5.07 -17.36 -8.08
C GLY A 4 -4.93 -17.81 -9.54
N VAL A 5 -3.85 -18.52 -9.87
CA VAL A 5 -3.68 -19.12 -11.21
C VAL A 5 -4.77 -20.17 -11.48
N ARG A 6 -5.03 -21.06 -10.51
CA ARG A 6 -6.10 -22.06 -10.62
C ARG A 6 -7.48 -21.39 -10.79
N LYS A 7 -7.74 -20.32 -10.06
CA LYS A 7 -8.99 -19.57 -10.19
C LYS A 7 -9.11 -18.88 -11.55
N ALA A 8 -8.02 -18.35 -12.09
CA ALA A 8 -8.02 -17.81 -13.44
C ALA A 8 -8.34 -18.90 -14.48
N GLN A 9 -7.70 -20.08 -14.39
CA GLN A 9 -7.99 -21.22 -15.27
C GLN A 9 -9.48 -21.63 -15.18
N GLU A 10 -10.04 -21.69 -13.97
CA GLU A 10 -11.47 -21.98 -13.75
C GLU A 10 -12.39 -20.94 -14.42
N ILE A 11 -12.09 -19.64 -14.23
CA ILE A 11 -12.86 -18.55 -14.83
C ILE A 11 -12.80 -18.62 -16.37
N PHE A 12 -11.62 -18.84 -16.93
CA PHE A 12 -11.46 -18.94 -18.38
C PHE A 12 -12.13 -20.18 -18.98
N ALA A 13 -12.24 -21.28 -18.23
CA ALA A 13 -12.94 -22.50 -18.67
C ALA A 13 -14.48 -22.42 -18.54
N ALA A 14 -15.02 -21.38 -17.89
CA ALA A 14 -16.46 -21.23 -17.69
C ALA A 14 -17.22 -21.06 -19.02
N SER A 15 -18.46 -21.58 -19.07
CA SER A 15 -19.31 -21.56 -20.29
C SER A 15 -19.44 -20.17 -20.95
N PRO A 16 -19.65 -19.05 -20.22
CA PRO A 16 -19.70 -17.72 -20.84
C PRO A 16 -18.42 -17.30 -21.56
N MET A 17 -17.28 -17.88 -21.21
CA MET A 17 -16.01 -17.59 -21.86
C MET A 17 -15.81 -18.36 -23.17
N ALA A 18 -16.57 -19.43 -23.43
CA ALA A 18 -16.38 -20.32 -24.58
C ALA A 18 -16.34 -19.59 -25.94
N PRO A 19 -17.18 -18.56 -26.22
CA PRO A 19 -17.11 -17.82 -27.49
C PRO A 19 -15.84 -16.94 -27.63
N HIS A 20 -15.13 -16.70 -26.53
CA HIS A 20 -13.96 -15.83 -26.45
C HIS A 20 -12.66 -16.60 -26.17
N GLN A 21 -12.71 -17.93 -26.06
CA GLN A 21 -11.54 -18.76 -25.83
C GLN A 21 -10.70 -18.85 -27.11
N GLY A 22 -9.52 -18.22 -27.08
CA GLY A 22 -8.47 -18.39 -28.06
C GLY A 22 -7.38 -19.37 -27.59
N LYS A 23 -6.31 -19.49 -28.37
CA LYS A 23 -5.11 -20.22 -27.90
C LYS A 23 -4.47 -19.47 -26.73
N PRO A 24 -4.08 -20.14 -25.63
CA PRO A 24 -3.33 -19.53 -24.55
C PRO A 24 -2.05 -18.86 -25.07
N ILE A 25 -1.81 -17.61 -24.66
CA ILE A 25 -0.57 -16.87 -24.98
C ILE A 25 0.46 -17.10 -23.87
N LEU A 26 0.02 -17.04 -22.61
CA LEU A 26 0.85 -17.27 -21.42
C LEU A 26 0.01 -17.98 -20.34
N PRO A 27 0.50 -19.07 -19.73
CA PRO A 27 1.63 -19.88 -20.21
C PRO A 27 1.36 -20.42 -21.63
N ASP A 28 2.42 -20.61 -22.41
CA ASP A 28 2.39 -21.23 -23.74
C ASP A 28 2.24 -22.77 -23.69
N ARG A 29 1.99 -23.31 -22.50
CA ARG A 29 1.79 -24.73 -22.20
C ARG A 29 0.68 -24.93 -21.17
N GLN A 30 0.17 -26.14 -21.09
CA GLN A 30 -0.76 -26.52 -20.03
C GLN A 30 -0.03 -26.69 -18.70
N LEU A 31 -0.71 -26.36 -17.60
CA LEU A 31 -0.20 -26.53 -16.23
C LEU A 31 -1.03 -27.63 -15.55
N ASP A 32 -0.55 -28.87 -15.62
CA ASP A 32 -1.33 -30.06 -15.23
C ASP A 32 -1.13 -30.48 -13.77
N SER A 33 -0.11 -29.96 -13.08
CA SER A 33 0.20 -30.30 -11.69
C SER A 33 0.42 -29.05 -10.80
N ASP A 34 0.35 -29.22 -9.47
CA ASP A 34 0.75 -28.14 -8.54
C ASP A 34 2.22 -27.74 -8.75
N ARG A 35 3.09 -28.69 -9.13
CA ARG A 35 4.50 -28.38 -9.39
C ARG A 35 4.64 -27.46 -10.61
N ASP A 36 3.88 -27.74 -11.68
CA ASP A 36 3.88 -26.91 -12.88
C ASP A 36 3.45 -25.47 -12.59
N VAL A 37 2.36 -25.33 -11.82
CA VAL A 37 1.83 -24.02 -11.46
C VAL A 37 2.82 -23.27 -10.55
N GLU A 38 3.56 -23.96 -9.67
CA GLU A 38 4.54 -23.35 -8.78
C GLU A 38 5.74 -22.83 -9.55
N GLU A 39 6.29 -23.64 -10.44
CA GLU A 39 7.41 -23.27 -11.29
C GLU A 39 7.06 -22.10 -12.20
N TYR A 40 5.85 -22.11 -12.77
CA TYR A 40 5.34 -21.00 -13.56
C TYR A 40 5.25 -19.71 -12.72
N VAL A 41 4.56 -19.74 -11.58
CA VAL A 41 4.45 -18.58 -10.68
C VAL A 41 5.82 -18.06 -10.28
N ARG A 42 6.76 -18.94 -9.93
CA ARG A 42 8.11 -18.54 -9.48
C ARG A 42 8.92 -17.86 -10.58
N SER A 43 8.77 -18.30 -11.83
CA SER A 43 9.54 -17.77 -12.97
C SER A 43 8.92 -16.54 -13.61
N THR A 44 7.62 -16.31 -13.44
CA THR A 44 6.91 -15.22 -14.15
C THR A 44 6.28 -14.17 -13.23
N SER A 45 6.32 -14.33 -11.91
CA SER A 45 5.79 -13.31 -11.00
C SER A 45 6.62 -12.04 -11.06
N ASP A 46 5.95 -10.91 -11.26
CA ASP A 46 6.54 -9.59 -11.20
C ASP A 46 5.87 -8.75 -10.11
N GLY A 47 6.56 -7.71 -9.66
CA GLY A 47 6.03 -6.73 -8.73
C GLY A 47 4.97 -5.86 -9.41
N TRP A 48 3.76 -5.84 -8.85
CA TRP A 48 2.83 -4.75 -9.11
C TRP A 48 3.41 -3.51 -8.45
N TRP A 49 3.64 -2.44 -9.23
CA TRP A 49 4.38 -1.22 -8.87
C TRP A 49 3.73 -0.37 -7.76
N HIS A 50 3.48 -1.01 -6.62
CA HIS A 50 2.79 -0.50 -5.43
C HIS A 50 3.61 -0.80 -4.17
N PRO A 51 4.92 -0.45 -4.10
CA PRO A 51 5.70 -0.62 -2.88
C PRO A 51 5.17 0.29 -1.75
N VAL A 52 5.03 -0.27 -0.55
CA VAL A 52 4.54 0.43 0.66
C VAL A 52 5.21 -0.12 1.92
N GLY A 53 5.21 0.65 3.01
CA GLY A 53 5.58 0.15 4.35
C GLY A 53 7.05 0.32 4.77
N MET A 54 7.91 0.95 3.95
CA MET A 54 9.32 1.19 4.29
C MET A 54 9.51 2.16 5.48
N CYS A 55 8.56 3.08 5.68
CA CYS A 55 8.51 3.99 6.84
C CYS A 55 7.20 3.81 7.61
N ARG A 56 6.82 2.55 7.85
CA ARG A 56 5.52 2.17 8.40
C ARG A 56 5.10 3.01 9.61
N MET A 57 3.85 3.48 9.55
CA MET A 57 3.12 4.07 10.67
C MET A 57 2.72 3.02 11.71
N GLY A 58 2.89 3.34 12.99
CA GLY A 58 2.48 2.45 14.08
C GLY A 58 2.73 3.03 15.47
N THR A 59 2.46 2.23 16.49
CA THR A 59 2.72 2.54 17.91
C THR A 59 3.64 1.51 18.57
N ASP A 60 4.11 0.52 17.80
CA ASP A 60 5.00 -0.53 18.24
C ASP A 60 6.47 -0.16 17.99
N PRO A 61 7.44 -0.84 18.61
CA PRO A 61 8.87 -0.51 18.49
C PRO A 61 9.45 -0.62 17.07
N LEU A 62 8.76 -1.28 16.13
CA LEU A 62 9.20 -1.41 14.73
C LEU A 62 8.61 -0.31 13.83
N ALA A 63 7.81 0.60 14.37
CA ALA A 63 7.27 1.72 13.62
C ALA A 63 8.34 2.78 13.35
N VAL A 64 8.27 3.43 12.18
CA VAL A 64 9.16 4.54 11.80
C VAL A 64 8.49 5.88 12.08
N VAL A 65 7.18 5.96 11.87
CA VAL A 65 6.38 7.15 12.18
C VAL A 65 5.22 6.83 13.11
N ASP A 66 4.83 7.82 13.91
CA ASP A 66 3.64 7.75 14.77
C ASP A 66 2.33 7.96 13.98
N PRO A 67 1.14 7.80 14.58
CA PRO A 67 -0.14 8.05 13.92
C PRO A 67 -0.38 9.50 13.44
N SER A 68 0.48 10.43 13.85
CA SER A 68 0.52 11.83 13.38
C SER A 68 1.61 12.06 12.32
N LEU A 69 2.14 10.98 11.75
CA LEU A 69 3.16 10.91 10.71
C LEU A 69 4.52 11.47 11.12
N ARG A 70 4.78 11.65 12.42
CA ARG A 70 6.06 12.17 12.93
C ARG A 70 7.08 11.05 13.03
N VAL A 71 8.29 11.31 12.57
CA VAL A 71 9.39 10.35 12.67
C VAL A 71 9.81 10.18 14.13
N HIS A 72 9.90 8.94 14.60
CA HIS A 72 10.36 8.67 15.95
C HIS A 72 11.81 9.10 16.14
N GLY A 73 12.08 9.82 17.24
CA GLY A 73 13.42 10.28 17.59
C GLY A 73 13.94 11.50 16.81
N VAL A 74 13.13 12.10 15.92
CA VAL A 74 13.51 13.28 15.14
C VAL A 74 12.45 14.37 15.27
N GLU A 75 12.85 15.54 15.75
CA GLU A 75 11.93 16.68 15.88
C GLU A 75 11.69 17.36 14.53
N GLY A 76 10.44 17.79 14.28
CA GLY A 76 10.09 18.59 13.10
C GLY A 76 10.06 17.83 11.78
N LEU A 77 10.25 16.51 11.76
CA LEU A 77 10.25 15.68 10.56
C LEU A 77 9.01 14.78 10.47
N ARG A 78 8.42 14.70 9.28
CA ARG A 78 7.32 13.80 8.92
C ARG A 78 7.58 13.08 7.61
N VAL A 79 6.92 11.93 7.44
CA VAL A 79 6.84 11.22 6.15
C VAL A 79 5.37 11.15 5.75
N ALA A 80 5.03 11.53 4.52
CA ALA A 80 3.66 11.59 4.02
C ALA A 80 3.58 11.06 2.59
N ASP A 81 3.86 9.77 2.43
CA ASP A 81 3.78 9.06 1.16
C ASP A 81 3.32 7.60 1.38
N ALA A 82 3.42 6.75 0.36
CA ALA A 82 2.98 5.36 0.45
C ALA A 82 3.82 4.51 1.43
N SER A 83 5.04 4.93 1.79
CA SER A 83 5.91 4.20 2.69
C SER A 83 5.37 4.12 4.12
N VAL A 84 4.45 5.01 4.51
CA VAL A 84 3.86 5.01 5.86
C VAL A 84 2.72 4.00 6.02
N MET A 85 2.18 3.45 4.92
CA MET A 85 1.09 2.50 5.00
C MET A 85 1.56 1.23 5.74
N PRO A 86 0.86 0.79 6.81
CA PRO A 86 1.28 -0.39 7.56
C PRO A 86 1.03 -1.70 6.84
N THR A 87 0.08 -1.72 5.91
CA THR A 87 -0.26 -2.86 5.07
C THR A 87 -0.64 -2.39 3.68
N VAL A 88 -0.47 -3.25 2.68
CA VAL A 88 -0.89 -2.98 1.31
C VAL A 88 -2.43 -2.87 1.28
N PRO A 89 -3.01 -1.75 0.82
CA PRO A 89 -4.46 -1.63 0.69
C PRO A 89 -4.98 -2.56 -0.42
N ARG A 90 -6.25 -2.99 -0.32
CA ARG A 90 -6.90 -3.81 -1.36
C ARG A 90 -7.39 -2.97 -2.56
N CYS A 91 -6.59 -2.01 -2.98
CA CYS A 91 -6.87 -1.11 -4.10
C CYS A 91 -5.55 -0.56 -4.67
N HIS A 92 -5.63 0.20 -5.76
CA HIS A 92 -4.48 0.94 -6.25
C HIS A 92 -4.00 1.94 -5.19
N THR A 93 -2.70 1.98 -4.91
CA THR A 93 -2.11 2.83 -3.86
C THR A 93 -2.19 4.33 -4.12
N MET A 94 -2.64 4.77 -5.31
CA MET A 94 -2.68 6.19 -5.67
C MET A 94 -3.63 6.97 -4.77
N ALA A 95 -4.89 6.53 -4.69
CA ALA A 95 -5.90 7.22 -3.89
C ALA A 95 -5.55 7.24 -2.38
N PRO A 96 -5.11 6.12 -1.77
CA PRO A 96 -4.61 6.15 -0.39
C PRO A 96 -3.40 7.07 -0.19
N THR A 97 -2.47 7.14 -1.15
CA THR A 97 -1.28 8.02 -1.05
C THR A 97 -1.69 9.49 -1.09
N ILE A 98 -2.60 9.87 -1.99
CA ILE A 98 -3.14 11.24 -2.04
C ILE A 98 -3.81 11.58 -0.70
N MET A 99 -4.64 10.68 -0.17
CA MET A 99 -5.32 10.90 1.11
C MET A 99 -4.34 11.06 2.28
N ILE A 100 -3.25 10.29 2.32
CA ILE A 100 -2.18 10.46 3.30
C ILE A 100 -1.59 11.88 3.22
N GLY A 101 -1.34 12.38 2.00
CA GLY A 101 -0.87 13.75 1.78
C GLY A 101 -1.84 14.80 2.30
N GLU A 102 -3.13 14.68 1.95
CA GLU A 102 -4.20 15.57 2.44
C GLU A 102 -4.27 15.56 3.98
N LYS A 103 -4.26 14.36 4.58
CA LYS A 103 -4.32 14.24 6.04
C LYS A 103 -3.07 14.80 6.72
N ALA A 104 -1.90 14.65 6.10
CA ALA A 104 -0.67 15.24 6.60
C ALA A 104 -0.75 16.77 6.59
N ALA A 105 -1.32 17.38 5.55
CA ALA A 105 -1.52 18.82 5.46
C ALA A 105 -2.42 19.32 6.61
N ASP A 106 -3.54 18.65 6.88
CA ASP A 106 -4.42 18.96 8.02
C ASP A 106 -3.67 18.90 9.36
N LEU A 107 -2.92 17.82 9.61
CA LEU A 107 -2.15 17.63 10.85
C LEU A 107 -1.09 18.72 11.06
N ILE A 108 -0.45 19.17 9.97
CA ILE A 108 0.53 20.26 10.00
C ILE A 108 -0.18 21.58 10.33
N LEU A 109 -1.29 21.90 9.66
CA LEU A 109 -2.05 23.12 9.91
C LEU A 109 -2.58 23.16 11.34
N GLU A 110 -3.20 22.08 11.83
CA GLU A 110 -3.66 21.96 13.21
C GLU A 110 -2.53 22.23 14.21
N GLN A 111 -1.35 21.64 14.00
CA GLN A 111 -0.20 21.88 14.87
C GLN A 111 0.23 23.36 14.87
N VAL A 112 0.28 24.01 13.71
CA VAL A 112 0.65 25.43 13.58
C VAL A 112 -0.36 26.32 14.30
N PHE A 113 -1.66 26.04 14.16
CA PHE A 113 -2.73 26.76 14.85
C PHE A 113 -2.61 26.65 16.37
N HIS A 114 -2.38 25.44 16.90
CA HIS A 114 -2.24 25.23 18.34
C HIS A 114 -0.99 25.91 18.91
N ARG A 115 0.14 25.83 18.20
CA ARG A 115 1.39 26.49 18.60
C ARG A 115 1.24 28.02 18.64
N SER A 116 0.56 28.60 17.66
CA SER A 116 0.28 30.04 17.61
C SER A 116 -0.60 30.51 18.77
N LYS A 117 -1.65 29.76 19.12
CA LYS A 117 -2.50 30.05 20.30
C LYS A 117 -1.71 29.94 21.61
N SER A 118 -0.86 28.92 21.74
CA SER A 118 -0.04 28.72 22.93
C SER A 118 0.96 29.88 23.13
N ILE A 119 1.62 30.33 22.06
CA ILE A 119 2.52 31.49 22.09
C ILE A 119 1.76 32.77 22.45
N ALA A 120 0.61 33.02 21.82
CA ALA A 120 -0.22 34.19 22.12
C ALA A 120 -0.80 34.19 23.54
N ALA A 121 -1.08 33.01 24.11
CA ALA A 121 -1.49 32.87 25.50
C ALA A 121 -0.32 33.14 26.46
N ALA A 122 0.87 32.60 26.17
CA ALA A 122 2.06 32.81 26.97
C ALA A 122 2.55 34.27 26.97
N SER A 123 2.32 35.03 25.88
CA SER A 123 2.68 36.45 25.80
C SER A 123 1.72 37.38 26.55
N ARG A 124 0.52 36.92 26.94
CA ARG A 124 -0.48 37.70 27.71
C ARG A 124 -0.24 37.69 29.23
N PHE A 125 0.69 36.88 29.71
CA PHE A 125 1.09 36.79 31.12
C PHE A 125 2.43 37.50 31.39
N ARG A 126 2.83 38.45 30.53
CA ARG A 126 3.96 39.37 30.73
C ARG A 126 3.47 40.80 30.79
#